data_AF-A0A9D3N0N6-F1
#
_entry.id   AF-A0A9D3N0N6-F1
#
_cell.length_a   1.000
_cell.length_b   1.000
_cell.length_c   1.000
_cell.angle_alpha   90.00
_cell.angle_beta   90.00
_cell.angle_gamma   90.00
#
_symmetry.space_group_name_H-M   'P 1'
#
loop_
_entity.id
_entity.type
_entity.pdbx_description
1 polymer ?
#
loop_
_entity_poly.entity_id
_entity_poly.type
_entity_poly.pdbx_seq_one_letter_code
_entity_poly.pdbx_strand_id
1 'polypeptide(L)'
;MRQRAQSRYGHDTVQVWRNHLLAGGDDPQLKSLWYTLYFMKQYTEDLEQKQQGNKQPLVYSGIKNIVRSSSGTTESRRCWSGSDRQTDAPRFHSEERSLALQLCGWIRRGPEIDVEPFLKSLEQEGEWERAAAVALFNLDIRRAIQILNKGASSEKGDLNLNVVAMALSGYTDEKNSLWREMCSSLRLQLNNPYLCVMFAFLTSEPGAYDAVLYESSVAVRDRVAFACMFLSDSQLPRYIEKLTNEMKEAGNLEGILLTGLTKDGVDLMESYVDRTGDVQTASFCMLKGSPGEVVKDPRVQCWIENYRNLLDAWRFWHKRAEFDILRSKLDPSSKPLAQVFVSCNFCGKSISYSCSAMPHQGRGFSQYGVSGSPTKSKVTSCPGCRKPLPRCALCLMNMGTPVSSCPGTGKSDEKVDLSKDKKLAQFNNWFTWCHNCRHGGHAGHMLSWFRDHTECPVSACTCKCMQLDTTGNLVPSDSA
;
A
#
# COMPACT_ATOMS: atom_id res chain seq x y z
N MET A 1 -11.27 -11.69 4.89
CA MET A 1 -10.69 -10.65 5.77
C MET A 1 -9.92 -11.19 6.98
N ARG A 2 -10.52 -12.02 7.85
CA ARG A 2 -9.84 -12.46 9.10
C ARG A 2 -8.47 -13.15 8.88
N GLN A 3 -8.38 -14.09 7.94
CA GLN A 3 -7.10 -14.72 7.57
C GLN A 3 -6.09 -13.70 7.00
N ARG A 4 -6.53 -12.83 6.08
CA ARG A 4 -5.72 -11.73 5.52
C ARG A 4 -5.10 -10.83 6.59
N ALA A 5 -5.85 -10.52 7.66
CA ALA A 5 -5.34 -9.72 8.78
C ALA A 5 -4.18 -10.42 9.52
N GLN A 6 -4.20 -11.75 9.63
CA GLN A 6 -3.11 -12.52 10.22
C GLN A 6 -1.87 -12.53 9.29
N SER A 7 -2.08 -12.64 7.98
CA SER A 7 -1.03 -12.58 6.95
C SER A 7 -0.44 -11.18 6.74
N ARG A 8 -0.86 -10.17 7.51
CA ARG A 8 -0.46 -8.76 7.36
C ARG A 8 -0.77 -8.18 5.98
N TYR A 9 -1.83 -8.67 5.34
CA TYR A 9 -2.36 -8.09 4.10
C TYR A 9 -2.56 -6.58 4.25
N GLY A 10 -2.10 -5.82 3.26
CA GLY A 10 -2.21 -4.36 3.26
C GLY A 10 -1.15 -3.64 4.10
N HIS A 11 -0.28 -4.32 4.85
CA HIS A 11 0.74 -3.63 5.66
C HIS A 11 2.05 -3.33 4.91
N ASP A 12 2.34 -3.97 3.78
CA ASP A 12 3.59 -3.72 3.05
C ASP A 12 3.52 -2.37 2.31
N THR A 13 4.25 -1.38 2.80
CA THR A 13 4.34 -0.03 2.22
C THR A 13 5.56 0.13 1.32
N VAL A 14 6.52 -0.82 1.37
CA VAL A 14 7.76 -0.75 0.59
C VAL A 14 7.54 -1.48 -0.74
N GLN A 15 7.22 -2.76 -0.66
CA GLN A 15 6.91 -3.61 -1.82
C GLN A 15 5.39 -3.73 -1.96
N VAL A 16 4.75 -2.65 -2.41
CA VAL A 16 3.28 -2.53 -2.45
C VAL A 16 2.62 -3.69 -3.21
N TRP A 17 3.22 -4.14 -4.32
CA TRP A 17 2.72 -5.25 -5.12
C TRP A 17 2.57 -6.54 -4.29
N ARG A 18 3.49 -6.82 -3.35
CA ARG A 18 3.53 -8.06 -2.56
C ARG A 18 2.27 -8.30 -1.73
N ASN A 19 1.48 -7.25 -1.46
CA ASN A 19 0.20 -7.40 -0.76
C ASN A 19 -0.78 -8.33 -1.50
N HIS A 20 -0.68 -8.52 -2.82
CA HIS A 20 -1.52 -9.52 -3.50
C HIS A 20 -1.20 -10.96 -3.04
N LEU A 21 0.07 -11.28 -2.79
CA LEU A 21 0.48 -12.60 -2.27
C LEU A 21 -0.05 -12.83 -0.85
N LEU A 22 -0.24 -11.75 -0.10
CA LEU A 22 -0.77 -11.78 1.27
C LEU A 22 -2.30 -11.84 1.31
N ALA A 23 -2.98 -11.67 0.17
CA ALA A 23 -4.44 -11.72 0.09
C ALA A 23 -4.99 -13.13 0.36
N GLY A 24 -4.19 -14.17 0.12
CA GLY A 24 -4.61 -15.56 0.22
C GLY A 24 -5.53 -15.95 -0.94
N GLY A 25 -5.13 -16.97 -1.69
CA GLY A 25 -5.80 -17.36 -2.94
C GLY A 25 -5.27 -16.63 -4.17
N ASP A 26 -5.76 -17.02 -5.34
CA ASP A 26 -5.40 -16.46 -6.65
C ASP A 26 -6.53 -15.56 -7.16
N ASP A 27 -6.74 -14.43 -6.47
CA ASP A 27 -7.74 -13.43 -6.86
C ASP A 27 -7.11 -12.48 -7.90
N PRO A 28 -7.53 -12.54 -9.18
CA PRO A 28 -6.94 -11.74 -10.24
C PRO A 28 -7.21 -10.25 -10.07
N GLN A 29 -8.34 -9.85 -9.47
CA GLN A 29 -8.67 -8.44 -9.23
C GLN A 29 -7.76 -7.85 -8.15
N LEU A 30 -7.54 -8.57 -7.05
CA LEU A 30 -6.60 -8.13 -6.00
C LEU A 30 -5.16 -8.10 -6.52
N LYS A 31 -4.75 -9.09 -7.33
CA LYS A 31 -3.45 -9.06 -8.02
C LYS A 31 -3.33 -7.79 -8.85
N SER A 32 -4.31 -7.53 -9.72
CA SER A 32 -4.32 -6.36 -10.61
C SER A 32 -4.24 -5.05 -9.80
N LEU A 33 -5.07 -4.89 -8.78
CA LEU A 33 -5.12 -3.73 -7.89
C LEU A 33 -3.76 -3.39 -7.28
N TRP A 34 -3.09 -4.36 -6.65
CA TRP A 34 -1.83 -4.09 -5.96
C TRP A 34 -0.68 -3.79 -6.92
N TYR A 35 -0.68 -4.36 -8.12
CA TYR A 35 0.24 -3.96 -9.19
C TYR A 35 -0.06 -2.54 -9.68
N THR A 36 -1.32 -2.18 -9.87
CA THR A 36 -1.70 -0.82 -10.26
C THR A 36 -1.24 0.21 -9.22
N LEU A 37 -1.45 -0.05 -7.94
CA LEU A 37 -0.97 0.82 -6.86
C LEU A 37 0.55 0.90 -6.81
N TYR A 38 1.25 -0.20 -7.11
CA TYR A 38 2.71 -0.20 -7.23
C TYR A 38 3.18 0.70 -8.39
N PHE A 39 2.59 0.60 -9.57
CA PHE A 39 2.96 1.45 -10.71
C PHE A 39 2.63 2.93 -10.46
N MET A 40 1.48 3.23 -9.87
CA MET A 40 1.11 4.60 -9.48
C MET A 40 2.08 5.20 -8.46
N LYS A 41 2.48 4.42 -7.45
CA LYS A 41 3.47 4.83 -6.46
C LYS A 41 4.80 5.16 -7.15
N GLN A 42 5.28 4.24 -7.98
CA GLN A 42 6.54 4.40 -8.71
C GLN A 42 6.57 5.66 -9.57
N TYR A 43 5.47 5.94 -10.28
CA TYR A 43 5.37 7.14 -11.10
C TYR A 43 5.31 8.43 -10.26
N THR A 44 4.57 8.40 -9.15
CA THR A 44 4.46 9.56 -8.25
C THR A 44 5.82 9.93 -7.66
N GLU A 45 6.59 8.95 -7.20
CA GLU A 45 7.96 9.16 -6.68
C GLU A 45 8.89 9.77 -7.75
N ASP A 46 8.75 9.36 -9.02
CA ASP A 46 9.54 9.91 -10.13
C ASP A 46 9.14 11.36 -10.47
N LEU A 47 7.85 11.70 -10.39
CA LEU A 47 7.38 13.07 -10.57
C LEU A 47 7.90 14.00 -9.47
N GLU A 48 7.87 13.57 -8.22
CA GLU A 48 8.37 14.34 -7.07
C GLU A 48 9.88 14.61 -7.19
N GLN A 49 10.64 13.68 -7.77
CA GLN A 49 12.07 13.88 -8.03
C GLN A 49 12.33 14.86 -9.18
N LYS A 50 11.44 14.92 -10.18
CA LYS A 50 11.57 15.81 -11.36
C LYS A 50 10.98 17.21 -11.15
N GLN A 51 10.00 17.38 -10.26
CA GLN A 51 9.33 18.66 -10.02
C GLN A 51 9.79 19.32 -8.72
N GLN A 52 10.79 20.21 -8.81
CA GLN A 52 11.11 21.21 -7.77
C GLN A 52 10.19 22.45 -7.85
N GLY A 53 8.93 22.30 -8.28
CA GLY A 53 8.04 23.42 -8.60
C GLY A 53 6.57 23.19 -8.23
N ASN A 54 5.90 24.31 -7.92
CA ASN A 54 4.57 24.51 -7.29
C ASN A 54 3.32 23.92 -7.98
N LYS A 55 3.41 22.81 -8.74
CA LYS A 55 2.22 22.09 -9.24
C LYS A 55 1.80 21.04 -8.20
N GLN A 56 0.51 20.98 -7.88
CA GLN A 56 -0.02 19.92 -7.02
C GLN A 56 0.34 18.56 -7.65
N PRO A 57 1.02 17.66 -6.92
CA PRO A 57 1.40 16.39 -7.48
C PRO A 57 0.13 15.59 -7.80
N LEU A 58 0.06 15.01 -9.00
CA LEU A 58 -1.01 14.11 -9.46
C LEU A 58 -0.88 12.73 -8.76
N VAL A 59 -0.82 12.75 -7.43
CA VAL A 59 -0.57 11.59 -6.55
C VAL A 59 -1.71 10.59 -6.76
N TYR A 60 -1.38 9.42 -7.31
CA TYR A 60 -2.31 8.33 -7.65
C TYR A 60 -3.52 8.74 -8.52
N SER A 61 -3.31 9.66 -9.46
CA SER A 61 -4.31 9.97 -10.49
C SER A 61 -4.48 8.79 -11.45
N GLY A 62 -5.73 8.49 -11.84
CA GLY A 62 -6.03 7.43 -12.79
C GLY A 62 -5.90 7.87 -14.25
N ILE A 63 -5.89 6.89 -15.17
CA ILE A 63 -5.74 7.13 -16.62
C ILE A 63 -6.82 8.07 -17.17
N LYS A 64 -8.02 8.08 -16.59
CA LYS A 64 -9.10 9.03 -16.95
C LYS A 64 -8.65 10.49 -16.88
N ASN A 65 -7.92 10.86 -15.82
CA ASN A 65 -7.43 12.22 -15.66
C ASN A 65 -6.20 12.50 -16.54
N ILE A 66 -5.32 11.51 -16.70
CA ILE A 66 -4.10 11.62 -17.52
C ILE A 66 -4.45 11.90 -18.99
N VAL A 67 -5.39 11.13 -19.53
CA VAL A 67 -5.81 11.26 -20.93
C VAL A 67 -6.62 12.53 -21.17
N ARG A 68 -7.38 13.03 -20.19
CA ARG A 68 -8.11 14.31 -20.34
C ARG A 68 -7.16 15.50 -20.54
N SER A 69 -5.92 15.41 -20.06
CA SER A 69 -4.90 16.45 -20.26
C SER A 69 -4.07 16.27 -21.53
N SER A 70 -4.33 15.26 -22.37
CA SER A 70 -3.49 15.00 -23.55
C SER A 70 -3.55 16.15 -24.55
N SER A 71 -2.38 16.73 -24.85
CA SER A 71 -2.21 17.74 -25.89
C SER A 71 -0.98 17.39 -26.73
N GLY A 72 -1.04 17.60 -28.04
CA GLY A 72 0.09 17.35 -28.94
C GLY A 72 0.31 15.89 -29.34
N THR A 73 -0.77 15.10 -29.44
CA THR A 73 -0.68 13.71 -29.94
C THR A 73 -0.13 13.68 -31.37
N THR A 74 0.92 12.88 -31.58
CA THR A 74 1.47 12.61 -32.91
C THR A 74 0.89 11.31 -33.45
N GLU A 75 0.29 11.36 -34.63
CA GLU A 75 -0.09 10.17 -35.39
C GLU A 75 1.10 9.70 -36.22
N SER A 76 1.49 8.45 -36.03
CA SER A 76 2.49 7.79 -36.85
C SER A 76 1.86 6.59 -37.53
N ARG A 77 2.15 6.40 -38.81
CA ARG A 77 1.82 5.16 -39.52
C ARG A 77 3.00 4.21 -39.38
N ARG A 78 2.76 3.03 -38.83
CA ARG A 78 3.78 1.98 -38.72
C ARG A 78 3.36 0.77 -39.52
N CYS A 79 4.30 0.25 -40.30
CA CYS A 79 4.18 -1.04 -40.95
C CYS A 79 4.36 -2.17 -39.92
N TRP A 80 3.71 -3.29 -40.19
CA TRP A 80 3.91 -4.54 -39.45
C TRP A 80 5.37 -4.99 -39.57
N SER A 81 6.06 -5.19 -38.44
CA SER A 81 7.41 -5.73 -38.48
C SER A 81 7.34 -7.18 -38.96
N GLY A 82 7.84 -7.36 -40.18
CA GLY A 82 8.03 -8.67 -40.77
C GLY A 82 6.93 -9.24 -41.67
N SER A 83 5.97 -8.40 -42.07
CA SER A 83 5.16 -8.63 -43.28
C SER A 83 5.86 -7.97 -44.48
N ASP A 84 5.89 -8.65 -45.62
CA ASP A 84 6.47 -8.12 -46.87
C ASP A 84 5.58 -7.04 -47.55
N ARG A 85 4.40 -6.73 -46.98
CA ARG A 85 3.45 -5.76 -47.53
C ARG A 85 3.18 -4.61 -46.56
N GLN A 86 3.35 -3.38 -47.06
CA GLN A 86 3.12 -2.11 -46.38
C GLN A 86 1.64 -1.90 -46.10
N THR A 87 1.16 -2.37 -44.95
CA THR A 87 -0.16 -2.01 -44.43
C THR A 87 0.09 -1.18 -43.19
N ASP A 88 -0.29 0.09 -43.27
CA ASP A 88 -0.01 1.08 -42.25
C ASP A 88 -1.15 1.11 -41.23
N ALA A 89 -0.87 0.66 -40.00
CA ALA A 89 -1.79 0.88 -38.90
C ALA A 89 -1.49 2.25 -38.25
N PRO A 90 -2.50 3.12 -38.06
CA PRO A 90 -2.29 4.38 -37.36
C PRO A 90 -2.02 4.10 -35.88
N ARG A 91 -0.93 4.66 -35.36
CA ARG A 91 -0.55 4.59 -33.95
C ARG A 91 -0.32 6.00 -33.41
N PHE A 92 -1.00 6.28 -32.31
CA PHE A 92 -0.97 7.59 -31.65
C PHE A 92 0.01 7.60 -30.48
N HIS A 93 0.75 8.69 -30.33
CA HIS A 93 1.77 8.86 -29.30
C HIS A 93 1.66 10.24 -28.65
N SER A 94 1.74 10.27 -27.32
CA SER A 94 1.91 11.47 -26.50
C SER A 94 2.57 11.08 -25.18
N GLU A 95 3.06 12.04 -24.40
CA GLU A 95 3.59 11.79 -23.05
C GLU A 95 2.52 11.14 -22.15
N GLU A 96 1.26 11.58 -22.25
CA GLU A 96 0.14 11.03 -21.49
C GLU A 96 -0.18 9.59 -21.88
N ARG A 97 -0.12 9.26 -23.17
CA ARG A 97 -0.30 7.88 -23.67
C ARG A 97 0.86 6.98 -23.24
N SER A 98 2.10 7.46 -23.30
CA SER A 98 3.27 6.73 -22.79
C SER A 98 3.15 6.45 -21.30
N LEU A 99 2.69 7.44 -20.52
CA LEU A 99 2.41 7.25 -19.10
C LEU A 99 1.28 6.22 -18.87
N ALA A 100 0.20 6.28 -19.63
CA ALA A 100 -0.88 5.30 -19.54
C ALA A 100 -0.37 3.87 -19.84
N LEU A 101 0.51 3.69 -20.83
CA LEU A 101 1.15 2.42 -21.14
C LEU A 101 2.07 1.93 -20.00
N GLN A 102 2.79 2.83 -19.33
CA GLN A 102 3.58 2.51 -18.13
C GLN A 102 2.67 2.03 -16.98
N LEU A 103 1.54 2.72 -16.74
CA LEU A 103 0.58 2.33 -15.70
C LEU A 103 -0.12 0.99 -16.02
N CYS A 104 -0.32 0.66 -17.29
CA CYS A 104 -0.80 -0.66 -17.72
C CYS A 104 0.26 -1.76 -17.53
N GLY A 105 1.52 -1.39 -17.29
CA GLY A 105 2.65 -2.31 -17.10
C GLY A 105 3.26 -2.83 -18.40
N TRP A 106 2.88 -2.28 -19.56
CA TRP A 106 3.38 -2.74 -20.87
C TRP A 106 4.82 -2.31 -21.14
N ILE A 107 5.20 -1.12 -20.68
CA ILE A 107 6.52 -0.55 -20.92
C ILE A 107 7.20 -0.19 -19.61
N ARG A 108 8.53 -0.33 -19.59
CA ARG A 108 9.37 0.07 -18.45
C ARG A 108 9.66 1.57 -18.49
N ARG A 109 10.28 2.07 -17.41
CA ARG A 109 10.77 3.45 -17.33
C ARG A 109 11.79 3.70 -18.45
N GLY A 110 11.58 4.76 -19.23
CA GLY A 110 12.51 5.20 -20.28
C GLY A 110 11.83 5.99 -21.39
N PRO A 111 12.61 6.66 -22.26
CA PRO A 111 12.08 7.38 -23.43
C PRO A 111 11.64 6.44 -24.55
N GLU A 112 12.09 5.18 -24.54
CA GLU A 112 11.78 4.19 -25.57
C GLU A 112 10.60 3.31 -25.15
N ILE A 113 9.63 3.18 -26.05
CA ILE A 113 8.53 2.22 -25.92
C ILE A 113 9.08 0.83 -26.28
N ASP A 114 9.60 0.13 -25.28
CA ASP A 114 10.02 -1.27 -25.39
C ASP A 114 9.10 -2.18 -24.57
N VAL A 115 8.33 -3.02 -25.28
CA VAL A 115 7.39 -4.00 -24.71
C VAL A 115 8.05 -5.37 -24.47
N GLU A 116 9.22 -5.63 -25.04
CA GLU A 116 9.88 -6.94 -25.01
C GLU A 116 10.13 -7.46 -23.58
N PRO A 117 10.51 -6.64 -22.59
CA PRO A 117 10.68 -7.12 -21.23
C PRO A 117 9.37 -7.58 -20.58
N PHE A 118 8.24 -6.98 -20.97
CA PHE A 118 6.92 -7.40 -20.52
C PHE A 118 6.49 -8.70 -21.21
N LEU A 119 6.71 -8.83 -22.52
CA LEU A 119 6.48 -10.08 -23.26
C LEU A 119 7.25 -11.26 -22.65
N LYS A 120 8.54 -11.07 -22.34
CA LYS A 120 9.35 -12.10 -21.67
C LYS A 120 8.81 -12.49 -20.29
N SER A 121 8.25 -11.55 -19.53
CA SER A 121 7.64 -11.88 -18.24
C SER A 121 6.38 -12.73 -18.38
N LEU A 122 5.56 -12.44 -19.40
CA LEU A 122 4.37 -13.25 -19.70
C LEU A 122 4.75 -14.66 -20.19
N GLU A 123 5.77 -14.79 -21.04
CA GLU A 123 6.32 -16.10 -21.45
C GLU A 123 6.82 -16.91 -20.24
N GLN A 124 7.46 -16.26 -19.27
CA GLN A 124 7.92 -16.92 -18.03
C GLN A 124 6.76 -17.35 -17.12
N GLU A 125 5.67 -16.59 -17.10
CA GLU A 125 4.43 -16.94 -16.39
C GLU A 125 3.59 -18.00 -17.13
N GLY A 126 3.94 -18.33 -18.38
CA GLY A 126 3.21 -19.28 -19.22
C GLY A 126 1.96 -18.69 -19.89
N GLU A 127 1.83 -17.37 -19.90
CA GLU A 127 0.70 -16.60 -20.45
C GLU A 127 0.90 -16.35 -21.96
N TRP A 128 1.00 -17.42 -22.74
CA TRP A 128 1.42 -17.38 -24.16
C TRP A 128 0.46 -16.59 -25.05
N GLU A 129 -0.84 -16.77 -24.89
CA GLU A 129 -1.89 -16.12 -25.68
C GLU A 129 -1.90 -14.62 -25.45
N ARG A 130 -1.80 -14.22 -24.18
CA ARG A 130 -1.71 -12.82 -23.78
C ARG A 130 -0.43 -12.18 -24.33
N ALA A 131 0.71 -12.86 -24.21
CA ALA A 131 1.98 -12.38 -24.76
C ALA A 131 1.92 -12.20 -26.29
N ALA A 132 1.36 -13.17 -27.00
CA ALA A 132 1.20 -13.10 -28.45
C ALA A 132 0.27 -11.96 -28.89
N ALA A 133 -0.85 -11.75 -28.19
CA ALA A 133 -1.75 -10.64 -28.46
C ALA A 133 -1.07 -9.28 -28.22
N VAL A 134 -0.33 -9.13 -27.12
CA VAL A 134 0.40 -7.88 -26.83
C VAL A 134 1.50 -7.62 -27.88
N ALA A 135 2.22 -8.65 -28.34
CA ALA A 135 3.20 -8.51 -29.42
C ALA A 135 2.52 -8.07 -30.73
N LEU A 136 1.38 -8.67 -31.06
CA LEU A 136 0.59 -8.32 -32.23
C LEU A 136 0.05 -6.87 -32.15
N PHE A 137 -0.43 -6.44 -30.98
CA PHE A 137 -0.84 -5.05 -30.75
C PHE A 137 0.31 -4.06 -30.89
N ASN A 138 1.55 -4.49 -30.70
CA ASN A 138 2.74 -3.68 -30.99
C ASN A 138 3.20 -3.77 -32.46
N LEU A 139 2.34 -4.33 -33.33
CA LEU A 139 2.54 -4.51 -34.76
C LEU A 139 3.70 -5.46 -35.11
N ASP A 140 4.06 -6.36 -34.19
CA ASP A 140 5.10 -7.37 -34.41
C ASP A 140 4.50 -8.76 -34.58
N ILE A 141 4.02 -9.02 -35.81
CA ILE A 141 3.40 -10.30 -36.16
C ILE A 141 4.40 -11.45 -36.11
N ARG A 142 5.68 -11.20 -36.43
CA ARG A 142 6.74 -12.21 -36.35
C ARG A 142 6.96 -12.63 -34.91
N ARG A 143 7.07 -11.67 -33.99
CA ARG A 143 7.23 -11.94 -32.56
C ARG A 143 6.00 -12.67 -32.00
N ALA A 144 4.79 -12.28 -32.39
CA ALA A 144 3.57 -12.98 -32.00
C ALA A 144 3.58 -14.46 -32.42
N ILE A 145 3.93 -14.75 -33.68
CA ILE A 145 4.07 -16.13 -34.19
C ILE A 145 5.13 -16.91 -33.41
N GLN A 146 6.29 -16.30 -33.12
CA GLN A 146 7.34 -16.94 -32.32
C GLN A 146 6.85 -17.32 -30.91
N ILE A 147 6.08 -16.43 -30.26
CA ILE A 147 5.51 -16.69 -28.93
C ILE A 147 4.53 -17.87 -28.99
N LEU A 148 3.62 -17.86 -29.97
CA LEU A 148 2.64 -18.93 -30.14
C LEU A 148 3.31 -20.28 -30.39
N ASN A 149 4.31 -20.35 -31.27
CA ASN A 149 5.04 -21.59 -31.55
C ASN A 149 5.80 -22.13 -30.32
N LYS A 150 6.40 -21.23 -29.52
CA LYS A 150 7.04 -21.62 -28.25
C LYS A 150 6.00 -22.16 -27.25
N GLY A 151 4.86 -21.47 -27.11
CA GLY A 151 3.78 -21.90 -26.24
C GLY A 151 3.19 -23.25 -26.65
N ALA A 152 3.00 -23.47 -27.94
CA ALA A 152 2.51 -24.74 -28.48
C ALA A 152 3.49 -25.91 -28.25
N SER A 153 4.79 -25.61 -28.17
CA SER A 153 5.85 -26.59 -27.89
C SER A 153 6.13 -26.79 -26.39
N SER A 154 5.42 -26.07 -25.52
CA SER A 154 5.54 -26.17 -24.06
C SER A 154 4.85 -27.44 -23.54
N GLU A 155 5.18 -27.88 -22.32
CA GLU A 155 4.57 -29.05 -21.66
C GLU A 155 3.03 -28.95 -21.53
N LYS A 156 2.50 -27.72 -21.50
CA LYS A 156 1.05 -27.42 -21.47
C LYS A 156 0.52 -26.87 -22.81
N GLY A 157 1.19 -27.16 -23.91
CA GLY A 157 0.91 -26.56 -25.22
C GLY A 157 -0.51 -26.84 -25.71
N ASP A 158 -1.20 -25.78 -26.15
CA ASP A 158 -2.49 -25.86 -26.83
C ASP A 158 -2.28 -25.85 -28.36
N LEU A 159 -2.87 -26.84 -29.05
CA LEU A 159 -2.87 -26.94 -30.51
C LEU A 159 -3.46 -25.69 -31.18
N ASN A 160 -4.39 -25.00 -30.51
CA ASN A 160 -4.97 -23.75 -31.00
C ASN A 160 -3.88 -22.69 -31.25
N LEU A 161 -2.78 -22.68 -30.48
CA LEU A 161 -1.69 -21.73 -30.66
C LEU A 161 -1.02 -21.88 -32.02
N ASN A 162 -0.79 -23.12 -32.47
CA ASN A 162 -0.24 -23.39 -33.80
C ASN A 162 -1.22 -23.00 -34.92
N VAL A 163 -2.51 -23.27 -34.73
CA VAL A 163 -3.55 -22.87 -35.70
C VAL A 163 -3.56 -21.35 -35.87
N VAL A 164 -3.52 -20.60 -34.76
CA VAL A 164 -3.43 -19.14 -34.81
C VAL A 164 -2.11 -18.68 -35.42
N ALA A 165 -0.97 -19.29 -35.07
CA ALA A 165 0.33 -18.93 -35.65
C ALA A 165 0.35 -19.11 -37.17
N MET A 166 -0.21 -20.20 -37.68
CA MET A 166 -0.38 -20.43 -39.12
C MET A 166 -1.28 -19.37 -39.75
N ALA A 167 -2.42 -19.06 -39.13
CA ALA A 167 -3.34 -18.05 -39.63
C ALA A 167 -2.68 -16.64 -39.68
N LEU A 168 -1.91 -16.26 -38.66
CA LEU A 168 -1.16 -15.01 -38.63
C LEU A 168 -0.12 -14.92 -39.76
N SER A 169 0.54 -16.03 -40.11
CA SER A 169 1.53 -16.04 -41.19
C SER A 169 0.93 -15.74 -42.57
N GLY A 170 -0.37 -16.01 -42.74
CA GLY A 170 -1.13 -15.73 -43.96
C GLY A 170 -1.88 -14.39 -43.94
N TYR A 171 -1.63 -13.52 -42.96
CA TYR A 171 -2.32 -12.24 -42.85
C TYR A 171 -2.25 -11.42 -44.14
N THR A 172 -3.41 -10.91 -44.55
CA THR A 172 -3.57 -10.02 -45.70
C THR A 172 -4.58 -8.93 -45.38
N ASP A 173 -4.30 -7.69 -45.80
CA ASP A 173 -5.21 -6.56 -45.61
C ASP A 173 -6.35 -6.53 -46.65
N GLU A 174 -6.34 -7.43 -47.63
CA GLU A 174 -7.40 -7.56 -48.62
C GLU A 174 -8.76 -7.86 -47.96
N LYS A 175 -9.69 -6.90 -48.07
CA LYS A 175 -11.01 -6.90 -47.38
C LYS A 175 -11.91 -8.09 -47.77
N ASN A 176 -11.79 -8.58 -49.00
CA ASN A 176 -12.60 -9.68 -49.52
C ASN A 176 -11.77 -10.97 -49.67
N SER A 177 -10.73 -11.13 -48.86
CA SER A 177 -9.90 -12.33 -48.91
C SER A 177 -10.59 -13.51 -48.22
N LEU A 178 -10.38 -14.72 -48.78
CA LEU A 178 -10.75 -15.98 -48.12
C LEU A 178 -10.16 -16.07 -46.70
N TRP A 179 -9.02 -15.43 -46.46
CA TRP A 179 -8.39 -15.34 -45.14
C TRP A 179 -9.31 -14.67 -44.10
N ARG A 180 -9.97 -13.55 -44.44
CA ARG A 180 -10.88 -12.85 -43.50
C ARG A 180 -12.13 -13.67 -43.18
N GLU A 181 -12.68 -14.38 -44.16
CA GLU A 181 -13.80 -15.31 -43.95
C GLU A 181 -13.40 -16.46 -43.02
N MET A 182 -12.22 -17.05 -43.24
CA MET A 182 -11.68 -18.11 -42.39
C MET A 182 -11.36 -17.65 -40.97
N CYS A 183 -10.79 -16.46 -40.81
CA CYS A 183 -10.53 -15.88 -39.48
C CYS A 183 -11.82 -15.64 -38.71
N SER A 184 -12.90 -15.23 -39.39
CA SER A 184 -14.21 -15.04 -38.76
C SER A 184 -14.77 -16.37 -38.24
N SER A 185 -14.63 -17.47 -39.00
CA SER A 185 -15.04 -18.80 -38.56
C SER A 185 -14.17 -19.34 -37.43
N LEU A 186 -12.84 -19.18 -37.52
CA LEU A 186 -11.89 -19.64 -36.49
C LEU A 186 -12.13 -18.92 -35.17
N ARG A 187 -12.41 -17.61 -35.20
CA ARG A 187 -12.71 -16.82 -34.01
C ARG A 187 -13.87 -17.40 -33.19
N LEU A 188 -14.89 -17.97 -33.84
CA LEU A 188 -16.04 -18.59 -33.16
C LEU A 188 -15.71 -19.93 -32.48
N GLN A 189 -14.60 -20.57 -32.87
CA GLN A 189 -14.17 -21.86 -32.34
C GLN A 189 -13.14 -21.73 -31.22
N LEU A 190 -12.60 -20.53 -31.00
CA LEU A 190 -11.58 -20.27 -30.00
C LEU A 190 -12.22 -19.90 -28.66
N ASN A 191 -11.74 -20.56 -27.59
CA ASN A 191 -12.20 -20.29 -26.22
C ASN A 191 -11.38 -19.18 -25.54
N ASN A 192 -10.11 -19.01 -25.92
CA ASN A 192 -9.23 -18.04 -25.29
C ASN A 192 -9.49 -16.63 -25.84
N PRO A 193 -9.84 -15.65 -24.97
CA PRO A 193 -10.21 -14.31 -25.42
C PRO A 193 -9.06 -13.56 -26.10
N TYR A 194 -7.81 -13.80 -25.70
CA TYR A 194 -6.65 -13.16 -26.32
C TYR A 194 -6.45 -13.60 -27.76
N LEU A 195 -6.65 -14.89 -28.06
CA LEU A 195 -6.60 -15.39 -29.44
C LEU A 195 -7.74 -14.80 -30.30
N CYS A 196 -8.94 -14.67 -29.72
CA CYS A 196 -10.08 -14.05 -30.40
C CYS A 196 -9.82 -12.58 -30.76
N VAL A 197 -9.25 -11.79 -29.84
CA VAL A 197 -8.98 -10.36 -30.09
C VAL A 197 -7.83 -10.13 -31.06
N MET A 198 -6.92 -11.12 -31.25
CA MET A 198 -5.91 -11.05 -32.30
C MET A 198 -6.55 -11.03 -33.69
N PHE A 199 -7.51 -11.93 -33.94
CA PHE A 199 -8.27 -11.91 -35.20
C PHE A 199 -9.18 -10.69 -35.30
N ALA A 200 -9.83 -10.28 -34.21
CA ALA A 200 -10.63 -9.06 -34.19
C ALA A 200 -9.79 -7.85 -34.62
N PHE A 201 -8.57 -7.72 -34.09
CA PHE A 201 -7.69 -6.62 -34.44
C PHE A 201 -7.28 -6.62 -35.92
N LEU A 202 -6.85 -7.77 -36.45
CA LEU A 202 -6.43 -7.90 -37.84
C LEU A 202 -7.58 -7.73 -38.84
N THR A 203 -8.81 -8.02 -38.41
CA THR A 203 -10.01 -7.90 -39.25
C THR A 203 -10.72 -6.56 -39.12
N SER A 204 -10.41 -5.76 -38.09
CA SER A 204 -10.96 -4.43 -37.85
C SER A 204 -10.49 -3.40 -38.88
N GLU A 205 -11.36 -2.42 -39.17
CA GLU A 205 -10.96 -1.21 -39.89
C GLU A 205 -10.29 -0.21 -38.92
N PRO A 206 -9.35 0.63 -39.40
CA PRO A 206 -8.73 1.65 -38.57
C PRO A 206 -9.75 2.56 -37.88
N GLY A 207 -9.72 2.57 -36.55
CA GLY A 207 -10.65 3.35 -35.72
C GLY A 207 -11.92 2.60 -35.30
N ALA A 208 -12.18 1.40 -35.84
CA ALA A 208 -13.33 0.54 -35.52
C ALA A 208 -12.88 -0.72 -34.75
N TYR A 209 -12.42 -0.52 -33.51
CA TYR A 209 -11.82 -1.57 -32.68
C TYR A 209 -12.75 -2.10 -31.58
N ASP A 210 -14.07 -1.94 -31.71
CA ASP A 210 -15.05 -2.32 -30.68
C ASP A 210 -14.92 -3.79 -30.25
N ALA A 211 -14.63 -4.67 -31.21
CA ALA A 211 -14.46 -6.10 -30.97
C ALA A 211 -13.24 -6.46 -30.10
N VAL A 212 -12.27 -5.55 -29.95
CA VAL A 212 -11.12 -5.68 -29.05
C VAL A 212 -11.40 -4.94 -27.73
N LEU A 213 -11.94 -3.72 -27.83
CA LEU A 213 -12.14 -2.80 -26.70
C LEU A 213 -13.25 -3.25 -25.74
N TYR A 214 -14.27 -3.96 -26.23
CA TYR A 214 -15.41 -4.39 -25.42
C TYR A 214 -15.44 -5.90 -25.14
N GLU A 215 -14.35 -6.63 -25.43
CA GLU A 215 -14.20 -8.02 -24.98
C GLU A 215 -13.93 -8.05 -23.47
N SER A 216 -14.98 -8.27 -22.67
CA SER A 216 -14.93 -8.18 -21.20
C SER A 216 -13.96 -9.19 -20.56
N SER A 217 -13.67 -10.29 -21.26
CA SER A 217 -12.79 -11.36 -20.80
C SER A 217 -11.30 -11.01 -20.94
N VAL A 218 -10.96 -9.96 -21.71
CA VAL A 218 -9.59 -9.41 -21.78
C VAL A 218 -9.35 -8.46 -20.62
N ALA A 219 -8.15 -8.55 -20.03
CA ALA A 219 -7.78 -7.73 -18.89
C ALA A 219 -7.93 -6.24 -19.20
N VAL A 220 -8.47 -5.47 -18.24
CA VAL A 220 -8.80 -4.05 -18.44
C VAL A 220 -7.55 -3.26 -18.83
N ARG A 221 -6.41 -3.57 -18.22
CA ARG A 221 -5.12 -2.94 -18.54
C ARG A 221 -4.70 -3.11 -20.00
N ASP A 222 -4.97 -4.27 -20.61
CA ASP A 222 -4.56 -4.53 -21.99
C ASP A 222 -5.50 -3.84 -22.97
N ARG A 223 -6.80 -3.81 -22.66
CA ARG A 223 -7.78 -3.02 -23.43
C ARG A 223 -7.49 -1.51 -23.37
N VAL A 224 -7.08 -1.01 -22.21
CA VAL A 224 -6.69 0.40 -22.03
C VAL A 224 -5.39 0.71 -22.76
N ALA A 225 -4.37 -0.14 -22.66
CA ALA A 225 -3.12 0.02 -23.40
C ALA A 225 -3.36 0.02 -24.92
N PHE A 226 -4.16 -0.92 -25.42
CA PHE A 226 -4.59 -0.96 -26.81
C PHE A 226 -5.29 0.33 -27.23
N ALA A 227 -6.27 0.80 -26.44
CA ALA A 227 -6.96 2.06 -26.69
C ALA A 227 -5.99 3.25 -26.78
N CYS A 228 -5.03 3.35 -25.86
CA CYS A 228 -4.01 4.38 -25.85
C CYS A 228 -3.10 4.36 -27.09
N MET A 229 -2.97 3.22 -27.78
CA MET A 229 -2.18 3.11 -29.00
C MET A 229 -2.97 3.43 -30.28
N PHE A 230 -4.25 3.06 -30.33
CA PHE A 230 -5.00 3.02 -31.60
C PHE A 230 -6.22 3.93 -31.68
N LEU A 231 -6.73 4.46 -30.56
CA LEU A 231 -7.85 5.41 -30.60
C LEU A 231 -7.37 6.84 -30.81
N SER A 232 -8.08 7.60 -31.63
CA SER A 232 -7.83 9.03 -31.82
C SER A 232 -8.18 9.85 -30.56
N ASP A 233 -7.75 11.12 -30.51
CA ASP A 233 -8.01 12.00 -29.36
C ASP A 233 -9.49 12.33 -29.14
N SER A 234 -10.35 12.10 -30.14
CA SER A 234 -11.81 12.23 -29.97
C SER A 234 -12.45 10.97 -29.39
N GLN A 235 -11.88 9.79 -29.68
CA GLN A 235 -12.41 8.50 -29.27
C GLN A 235 -11.90 8.07 -27.90
N LEU A 236 -10.61 8.28 -27.62
CA LEU A 236 -9.95 7.77 -26.42
C LEU A 236 -10.60 8.28 -25.13
N PRO A 237 -10.84 9.60 -24.93
CA PRO A 237 -11.49 10.08 -23.70
C PRO A 237 -12.91 9.53 -23.53
N ARG A 238 -13.67 9.35 -24.61
CA ARG A 238 -15.04 8.80 -24.58
C ARG A 238 -15.04 7.34 -24.15
N TYR A 239 -14.13 6.54 -24.71
CA TYR A 239 -13.95 5.14 -24.34
C TYR A 239 -13.53 5.01 -22.87
N ILE A 240 -12.54 5.79 -22.44
CA ILE A 240 -12.06 5.76 -21.05
C ILE A 240 -13.15 6.18 -20.07
N GLU A 241 -13.97 7.18 -20.39
CA GLU A 241 -15.12 7.58 -19.56
C GLU A 241 -16.13 6.44 -19.43
N LYS A 242 -16.52 5.83 -20.55
CA LYS A 242 -17.49 4.73 -20.59
C LYS A 242 -17.00 3.54 -19.77
N LEU A 243 -15.76 3.09 -20.03
CA LEU A 243 -15.14 1.99 -19.30
C LEU A 243 -15.02 2.32 -17.81
N THR A 244 -14.69 3.57 -17.44
CA THR A 244 -14.64 3.98 -16.03
C THR A 244 -15.99 3.77 -15.35
N ASN A 245 -17.09 4.18 -15.99
CA ASN A 245 -18.43 4.01 -15.43
C ASN A 245 -18.83 2.54 -15.32
N GLU A 246 -18.54 1.71 -16.32
CA GLU A 246 -18.76 0.26 -16.26
C GLU A 246 -18.03 -0.38 -15.07
N MET A 247 -16.77 0.00 -14.85
CA MET A 247 -15.97 -0.52 -13.74
C MET A 247 -16.47 -0.04 -12.37
N LYS A 248 -16.94 1.21 -12.28
CA LYS A 248 -17.58 1.77 -11.08
C LYS A 248 -18.87 1.02 -10.75
N GLU A 249 -19.74 0.80 -11.72
CA GLU A 249 -21.03 0.09 -11.53
C GLU A 249 -20.82 -1.38 -11.15
N ALA A 250 -19.83 -2.03 -11.76
CA ALA A 250 -19.47 -3.42 -11.45
C ALA A 250 -18.78 -3.57 -10.09
N GLY A 251 -18.20 -2.49 -9.54
CA GLY A 251 -17.31 -2.56 -8.37
C GLY A 251 -16.06 -3.39 -8.65
N ASN A 252 -15.54 -3.36 -9.89
CA ASN A 252 -14.38 -4.17 -10.29
C ASN A 252 -13.09 -3.40 -10.00
N LEU A 253 -12.20 -4.00 -9.20
CA LEU A 253 -10.99 -3.35 -8.69
C LEU A 253 -9.95 -3.02 -9.76
N GLU A 254 -9.99 -3.67 -10.93
CA GLU A 254 -9.13 -3.27 -12.06
C GLU A 254 -9.39 -1.82 -12.49
N GLY A 255 -10.58 -1.28 -12.22
CA GLY A 255 -10.97 0.08 -12.55
C GLY A 255 -10.21 1.14 -11.76
N ILE A 256 -9.50 0.76 -10.68
CA ILE A 256 -8.56 1.68 -10.01
C ILE A 256 -7.52 2.21 -10.98
N LEU A 257 -7.13 1.45 -12.01
CA LEU A 257 -6.26 1.93 -13.10
C LEU A 257 -6.82 3.20 -13.78
N LEU A 258 -8.15 3.28 -13.92
CA LEU A 258 -8.85 4.36 -14.61
C LEU A 258 -9.18 5.51 -13.66
N THR A 259 -9.71 5.20 -12.49
CA THR A 259 -10.18 6.18 -11.51
C THR A 259 -9.06 6.79 -10.69
N GLY A 260 -7.98 6.04 -10.48
CA GLY A 260 -7.00 6.32 -9.44
C GLY A 260 -7.61 6.27 -8.05
N LEU A 261 -6.87 6.75 -7.05
CA LEU A 261 -7.35 6.93 -5.68
C LEU A 261 -7.95 8.33 -5.50
N THR A 262 -8.90 8.66 -6.38
CA THR A 262 -9.62 9.94 -6.44
C THR A 262 -11.06 9.76 -5.96
N LYS A 263 -11.91 10.80 -6.07
CA LYS A 263 -13.35 10.67 -5.79
C LYS A 263 -14.02 9.58 -6.63
N ASP A 264 -13.65 9.46 -7.91
CA ASP A 264 -14.12 8.36 -8.76
C ASP A 264 -13.67 6.99 -8.23
N GLY A 265 -12.50 6.93 -7.59
CA GLY A 265 -11.99 5.72 -6.94
C GLY A 265 -12.75 5.37 -5.67
N VAL A 266 -13.24 6.37 -4.93
CA VAL A 266 -14.15 6.14 -3.78
C VAL A 266 -15.47 5.55 -4.26
N ASP A 267 -16.06 6.11 -5.32
CA ASP A 267 -17.31 5.59 -5.88
C ASP A 267 -17.16 4.14 -6.39
N LEU A 268 -16.03 3.81 -7.03
CA LEU A 268 -15.74 2.42 -7.43
C LEU A 268 -15.62 1.51 -6.21
N MET A 269 -14.92 1.97 -5.17
CA MET A 269 -14.68 1.20 -3.96
C MET A 269 -15.96 1.02 -3.14
N GLU A 270 -16.90 1.96 -3.19
CA GLU A 270 -18.23 1.83 -2.60
C GLU A 270 -18.99 0.67 -3.23
N SER A 271 -19.12 0.63 -4.56
CA SER A 271 -19.73 -0.50 -5.27
C SER A 271 -19.03 -1.84 -4.96
N TYR A 272 -17.70 -1.84 -4.83
CA TYR A 272 -16.94 -3.03 -4.45
C TYR A 272 -17.27 -3.49 -3.02
N VAL A 273 -17.27 -2.57 -2.06
CA VAL A 273 -17.58 -2.86 -0.65
C VAL A 273 -19.03 -3.31 -0.49
N ASP A 274 -19.98 -2.69 -1.18
CA ASP A 274 -21.40 -3.04 -1.11
C ASP A 274 -21.66 -4.47 -1.62
N ARG A 275 -20.88 -4.91 -2.61
CA ARG A 275 -20.99 -6.27 -3.18
C ARG A 275 -20.24 -7.33 -2.37
N THR A 276 -19.10 -6.98 -1.78
CA THR A 276 -18.17 -7.97 -1.19
C THR A 276 -18.06 -7.91 0.33
N GLY A 277 -18.45 -6.80 0.94
CA GLY A 277 -18.20 -6.49 2.35
C GLY A 277 -16.72 -6.29 2.69
N ASP A 278 -15.81 -6.22 1.71
CA ASP A 278 -14.36 -6.22 1.93
C ASP A 278 -13.79 -4.84 2.32
N VAL A 279 -14.24 -4.36 3.49
CA VAL A 279 -13.79 -3.09 4.08
C VAL A 279 -12.29 -3.07 4.39
N GLN A 280 -11.64 -4.22 4.51
CA GLN A 280 -10.20 -4.33 4.72
C GLN A 280 -9.42 -3.80 3.51
N THR A 281 -9.70 -4.30 2.30
CA THR A 281 -9.04 -3.84 1.08
C THR A 281 -9.32 -2.35 0.86
N ALA A 282 -10.58 -1.94 0.98
CA ALA A 282 -10.98 -0.54 0.84
C ALA A 282 -10.20 0.38 1.79
N SER A 283 -10.10 0.00 3.07
CA SER A 283 -9.36 0.77 4.08
C SER A 283 -7.89 0.93 3.74
N PHE A 284 -7.20 -0.16 3.36
CA PHE A 284 -5.77 -0.10 3.06
C PHE A 284 -5.46 0.65 1.76
N CYS A 285 -6.28 0.46 0.72
CA CYS A 285 -6.09 1.14 -0.55
C CYS A 285 -6.30 2.65 -0.40
N MET A 286 -7.40 3.06 0.25
CA MET A 286 -7.70 4.48 0.40
C MET A 286 -6.72 5.18 1.33
N LEU A 287 -6.23 4.51 2.38
CA LEU A 287 -5.28 5.11 3.31
C LEU A 287 -3.87 5.33 2.70
N LYS A 288 -3.42 4.44 1.81
CA LYS A 288 -2.02 4.44 1.33
C LYS A 288 -1.70 5.45 0.23
N GLY A 289 -2.67 5.82 -0.60
CA GLY A 289 -2.38 6.62 -1.78
C GLY A 289 -3.39 7.71 -2.09
N SER A 290 -4.48 7.83 -1.33
CA SER A 290 -5.44 8.90 -1.62
C SER A 290 -4.94 10.24 -1.07
N PRO A 291 -5.21 11.36 -1.76
CA PRO A 291 -5.02 12.70 -1.21
C PRO A 291 -5.78 12.88 0.11
N GLY A 292 -5.30 13.79 0.97
CA GLY A 292 -5.90 14.02 2.30
C GLY A 292 -7.41 14.31 2.27
N GLU A 293 -7.91 14.98 1.23
CA GLU A 293 -9.36 15.23 1.07
C GLU A 293 -10.16 13.95 0.77
N VAL A 294 -9.58 13.00 0.03
CA VAL A 294 -10.22 11.71 -0.26
C VAL A 294 -10.20 10.82 0.98
N VAL A 295 -9.11 10.83 1.76
CA VAL A 295 -9.04 10.09 3.03
C VAL A 295 -10.13 10.57 3.99
N LYS A 296 -10.47 11.86 3.99
CA LYS A 296 -11.53 12.45 4.82
C LYS A 296 -12.95 12.20 4.32
N ASP A 297 -13.14 11.56 3.16
CA ASP A 297 -14.48 11.20 2.66
C ASP A 297 -15.22 10.36 3.73
N PRO A 298 -16.49 10.68 4.07
CA PRO A 298 -17.25 9.96 5.08
C PRO A 298 -17.34 8.45 4.85
N ARG A 299 -17.41 8.01 3.58
CA ARG A 299 -17.46 6.59 3.21
C ARG A 299 -16.14 5.91 3.54
N VAL A 300 -15.02 6.55 3.20
CA VAL A 300 -13.67 6.05 3.52
C VAL A 300 -13.46 5.94 5.03
N GLN A 301 -13.86 6.96 5.80
CA GLN A 301 -13.79 6.92 7.27
C GLN A 301 -14.67 5.80 7.85
N CYS A 302 -15.85 5.58 7.27
CA CYS A 302 -16.73 4.47 7.65
C CYS A 302 -16.07 3.11 7.42
N TRP A 303 -15.43 2.86 6.27
CA TRP A 303 -14.73 1.59 6.00
C TRP A 303 -13.57 1.36 6.98
N ILE A 304 -12.80 2.42 7.25
CA ILE A 304 -11.68 2.39 8.20
C ILE A 304 -12.19 2.01 9.60
N GLU A 305 -13.26 2.64 10.07
CA GLU A 305 -13.81 2.37 11.39
C GLU A 305 -14.42 0.97 11.49
N ASN A 306 -15.14 0.52 10.45
CA ASN A 306 -15.66 -0.84 10.40
C ASN A 306 -14.55 -1.89 10.41
N TYR A 307 -13.44 -1.67 9.69
CA TYR A 307 -12.31 -2.59 9.76
C TYR A 307 -11.67 -2.61 11.16
N ARG A 308 -11.54 -1.47 11.84
CA ARG A 308 -11.06 -1.41 13.24
C ARG A 308 -11.97 -2.20 14.18
N ASN A 309 -13.29 -1.99 14.07
CA ASN A 309 -14.29 -2.71 14.86
C ASN A 309 -14.26 -4.22 14.61
N LEU A 310 -14.06 -4.66 13.36
CA LEU A 310 -13.89 -6.07 13.02
C LEU A 310 -12.63 -6.66 13.68
N LEU A 311 -11.50 -5.95 13.66
CA LEU A 311 -10.28 -6.38 14.32
C LEU A 311 -10.47 -6.51 15.83
N ASP A 312 -11.16 -5.56 16.49
CA ASP A 312 -11.46 -5.65 17.92
C ASP A 312 -12.43 -6.78 18.25
N ALA A 313 -13.47 -6.98 17.44
CA ALA A 313 -14.42 -8.08 17.59
C ALA A 313 -13.72 -9.45 17.49
N TRP A 314 -12.70 -9.57 16.63
CA TRP A 314 -11.86 -10.76 16.53
C TRP A 314 -10.74 -10.85 17.58
N ARG A 315 -10.66 -9.88 18.50
CA ARG A 315 -9.61 -9.75 19.52
C ARG A 315 -8.20 -9.60 18.92
N PHE A 316 -8.11 -9.08 17.70
CA PHE A 316 -6.86 -8.79 17.00
C PHE A 316 -6.32 -7.40 17.37
N TRP A 317 -6.23 -7.12 18.67
CA TRP A 317 -5.87 -5.80 19.21
C TRP A 317 -4.49 -5.33 18.73
N HIS A 318 -3.51 -6.24 18.63
CA HIS A 318 -2.19 -5.92 18.09
C HIS A 318 -2.24 -5.55 16.61
N LYS A 319 -3.05 -6.25 15.80
CA LYS A 319 -3.21 -5.92 14.38
C LYS A 319 -3.93 -4.58 14.18
N ARG A 320 -4.95 -4.31 15.00
CA ARG A 320 -5.61 -3.00 15.03
C ARG A 320 -4.62 -1.89 15.42
N ALA A 321 -3.79 -2.11 16.43
CA ALA A 321 -2.75 -1.16 16.81
C ALA A 321 -1.73 -0.92 15.69
N GLU A 322 -1.28 -1.98 15.00
CA GLU A 322 -0.41 -1.86 13.82
C GLU A 322 -1.08 -1.03 12.70
N PHE A 323 -2.37 -1.25 12.45
CA PHE A 323 -3.15 -0.49 11.47
C PHE A 323 -3.31 0.99 11.87
N ASP A 324 -3.61 1.28 13.12
CA ASP A 324 -3.71 2.65 13.63
C ASP A 324 -2.37 3.40 13.54
N ILE A 325 -1.25 2.72 13.84
CA ILE A 325 0.10 3.30 13.68
C ILE A 325 0.36 3.64 12.21
N LEU A 326 -0.06 2.78 11.28
CA LEU A 326 0.04 3.06 9.85
C LEU A 326 -0.81 4.28 9.48
N ARG A 327 -2.06 4.34 9.95
CA ARG A 327 -2.96 5.48 9.75
C ARG A 327 -2.36 6.79 10.22
N SER A 328 -1.84 6.86 11.45
CA SER A 328 -1.24 8.09 11.99
C SER A 328 0.04 8.53 11.28
N LYS A 329 0.74 7.62 10.57
CA LYS A 329 1.89 8.01 9.73
C LYS A 329 1.46 8.70 8.44
N LEU A 330 0.34 8.25 7.86
CA LEU A 330 -0.16 8.72 6.57
C LEU A 330 -1.09 9.93 6.72
N ASP A 331 -1.75 10.06 7.87
CA ASP A 331 -2.54 11.22 8.25
C ASP A 331 -2.04 11.78 9.60
N PRO A 332 -1.11 12.74 9.60
CA PRO A 332 -0.60 13.35 10.83
C PRO A 332 -1.66 14.07 11.68
N SER A 333 -2.79 14.46 11.08
CA SER A 333 -3.91 15.08 11.80
C SER A 333 -4.64 14.07 12.70
N SER A 334 -4.51 12.78 12.40
CA SER A 334 -5.06 11.67 13.20
C SER A 334 -4.17 11.24 14.37
N LYS A 335 -3.08 11.98 14.69
CA LYS A 335 -2.24 11.63 15.84
C LYS A 335 -3.04 11.75 17.14
N PRO A 336 -3.13 10.66 17.94
CA PRO A 336 -3.85 10.71 19.19
C PRO A 336 -3.14 11.66 20.16
N LEU A 337 -3.94 12.46 20.87
CA LEU A 337 -3.45 13.28 21.97
C LEU A 337 -2.94 12.39 23.10
N ALA A 338 -1.88 12.81 23.77
CA ALA A 338 -1.46 12.16 25.00
C ALA A 338 -2.60 12.25 26.03
N GLN A 339 -2.99 11.12 26.61
CA GLN A 339 -4.14 11.03 27.51
C GLN A 339 -3.75 11.15 28.98
N VAL A 340 -2.49 10.92 29.32
CA VAL A 340 -1.98 10.94 30.70
C VAL A 340 -0.75 11.84 30.78
N PHE A 341 -0.77 12.75 31.74
CA PHE A 341 0.32 13.68 32.03
C PHE A 341 0.72 13.57 33.51
N VAL A 342 2.01 13.73 33.80
CA VAL A 342 2.51 13.81 35.17
C VAL A 342 2.86 15.25 35.48
N SER A 343 2.30 15.80 36.56
CA SER A 343 2.55 17.16 37.03
C SER A 343 3.38 17.18 38.30
N CYS A 344 4.11 18.28 38.51
CA CYS A 344 4.85 18.50 39.74
C CYS A 344 3.90 18.92 40.86
N ASN A 345 3.92 18.21 41.99
CA ASN A 345 3.11 18.55 43.17
C ASN A 345 3.41 19.95 43.75
N PHE A 346 4.58 20.53 43.46
CA PHE A 346 4.96 21.83 44.00
C PHE A 346 4.54 23.02 43.14
N CYS A 347 4.61 22.91 41.81
CA CYS A 347 4.34 24.04 40.91
C CYS A 347 3.24 23.76 39.88
N GLY A 348 2.63 22.57 39.89
CA GLY A 348 1.57 22.16 38.97
C GLY A 348 2.00 21.94 37.51
N LYS A 349 3.23 22.35 37.12
CA LYS A 349 3.72 22.20 35.74
C LYS A 349 4.04 20.74 35.41
N SER A 350 3.84 20.36 34.15
CA SER A 350 4.23 19.03 33.62
C SER A 350 5.71 18.75 33.87
N ILE A 351 6.03 17.54 34.29
CA ILE A 351 7.42 17.07 34.41
C ILE A 351 7.91 16.33 33.16
N SER A 352 7.04 16.12 32.17
CA SER A 352 7.38 15.49 30.89
C SER A 352 8.20 16.44 30.01
N TYR A 353 9.37 15.99 29.55
CA TYR A 353 10.29 16.79 28.73
C TYR A 353 9.75 17.11 27.32
N SER A 354 8.79 16.35 26.82
CA SER A 354 8.24 16.46 25.47
C SER A 354 7.24 17.61 25.25
N CYS A 355 6.96 18.42 26.28
CA CYS A 355 6.05 19.57 26.17
C CYS A 355 6.73 20.86 25.66
N SER A 356 8.02 20.84 25.33
CA SER A 356 8.74 21.99 24.76
C SER A 356 8.46 22.26 23.27
N ALA A 357 7.57 21.48 22.65
CA ALA A 357 7.18 21.64 21.24
C ALA A 357 5.83 22.34 21.03
N MET A 358 5.41 23.23 21.94
CA MET A 358 4.35 24.20 21.65
C MET A 358 4.96 25.56 21.29
N PRO A 359 4.79 26.04 20.05
CA PRO A 359 5.22 27.38 19.66
C PRO A 359 4.13 28.37 20.06
N HIS A 360 4.11 28.83 21.30
CA HIS A 360 3.55 30.16 21.57
C HIS A 360 4.08 30.78 22.87
N GLN A 361 4.68 31.95 22.66
CA GLN A 361 4.89 33.08 23.58
C GLN A 361 5.85 32.89 24.76
N GLY A 362 7.11 33.26 24.48
CA GLY A 362 7.80 34.31 25.22
C GLY A 362 8.02 34.11 26.73
N ARG A 363 9.17 33.52 27.09
CA ARG A 363 10.22 34.13 27.94
C ARG A 363 11.31 33.08 28.16
N GLY A 364 12.55 33.48 27.87
CA GLY A 364 13.71 32.61 27.83
C GLY A 364 13.99 31.90 29.14
N PHE A 365 14.46 30.66 29.03
CA PHE A 365 15.37 30.08 30.01
C PHE A 365 16.64 29.70 29.29
N SER A 366 17.75 30.27 29.77
CA SER A 366 19.08 30.18 29.21
C SER A 366 19.48 28.76 28.84
N GLN A 367 19.94 28.66 27.60
CA GLN A 367 20.92 27.68 27.17
C GLN A 367 22.06 27.62 28.21
N TYR A 368 22.26 26.46 28.82
CA TYR A 368 23.61 25.98 29.09
C TYR A 368 23.73 24.65 28.36
N GLY A 369 24.63 24.64 27.38
CA GLY A 369 24.72 23.62 26.35
C GLY A 369 25.19 22.27 26.85
N VAL A 370 24.74 21.22 26.17
CA VAL A 370 25.62 20.22 25.57
C VAL A 370 25.00 19.86 24.22
N SER A 371 25.63 20.31 23.14
CA SER A 371 25.35 19.85 21.79
C SER A 371 25.70 18.36 21.68
N GLY A 372 24.81 17.58 21.07
CA GLY A 372 25.15 16.27 20.51
C GLY A 372 25.15 15.07 21.47
N SER A 373 23.98 14.68 22.01
CA SER A 373 23.61 13.27 22.24
C SER A 373 22.17 13.17 22.78
N PRO A 374 21.30 12.26 22.28
CA PRO A 374 19.99 12.00 22.87
C PRO A 374 20.10 11.10 24.11
N THR A 375 21.15 11.26 24.92
CA THR A 375 21.19 10.67 26.25
C THR A 375 20.26 11.48 27.15
N LYS A 376 19.03 10.97 27.29
CA LYS A 376 18.00 11.43 28.24
C LYS A 376 18.68 11.95 29.52
N SER A 377 18.70 13.25 29.73
CA SER A 377 19.15 13.82 30.99
C SER A 377 18.25 13.25 32.09
N LYS A 378 18.86 12.59 33.08
CA LYS A 378 18.18 11.95 34.20
C LYS A 378 17.55 13.04 35.05
N VAL A 379 16.30 13.38 34.79
CA VAL A 379 15.57 14.44 35.49
C VAL A 379 15.24 13.93 36.89
N THR A 380 16.05 14.25 37.90
CA THR A 380 15.79 13.96 39.32
C THR A 380 15.03 15.09 40.02
N SER A 381 14.76 16.19 39.31
CA SER A 381 14.11 17.41 39.82
C SER A 381 13.17 18.01 38.79
N CYS A 382 12.10 18.68 39.21
CA CYS A 382 11.12 19.33 38.33
C CYS A 382 11.79 20.35 37.37
N PRO A 383 11.58 20.28 36.04
CA PRO A 383 12.13 21.26 35.10
C PRO A 383 11.65 22.70 35.36
N GLY A 384 10.43 22.87 35.88
CA GLY A 384 9.82 24.18 36.07
C GLY A 384 10.23 24.89 37.37
N CYS A 385 10.35 24.17 38.49
CA CYS A 385 10.66 24.77 39.81
C CYS A 385 11.92 24.21 40.48
N ARG A 386 12.61 23.25 39.85
CA ARG A 386 13.85 22.60 40.32
C ARG A 386 13.75 21.83 41.64
N LYS A 387 12.57 21.74 42.26
CA LYS A 387 12.34 20.89 43.45
C LYS A 387 12.49 19.40 43.09
N PRO A 388 12.97 18.55 44.03
CA PRO A 388 13.24 17.14 43.77
C PRO A 388 11.96 16.38 43.42
N LEU A 389 12.09 15.38 42.55
CA LEU A 389 11.01 14.43 42.22
C LEU A 389 10.83 13.41 43.35
N PRO A 390 9.68 12.69 43.39
CA PRO A 390 9.42 11.66 44.41
C PRO A 390 10.55 10.63 44.54
N ARG A 391 10.76 10.18 45.77
CA ARG A 391 11.76 9.16 46.12
C ARG A 391 11.12 7.79 46.20
N CYS A 392 11.88 6.77 45.84
CA CYS A 392 11.50 5.39 46.09
C CYS A 392 11.43 5.13 47.59
N ALA A 393 10.33 4.52 48.07
CA ALA A 393 10.15 4.21 49.48
C ALA A 393 11.23 3.29 50.06
N LEU A 394 11.86 2.44 49.23
CA LEU A 394 12.90 1.51 49.67
C LEU A 394 14.31 2.07 49.55
N CYS A 395 14.74 2.47 48.34
CA CYS A 395 16.13 2.92 48.13
C CYS A 395 16.32 4.43 48.31
N LEU A 396 15.25 5.19 48.55
CA LEU A 396 15.24 6.63 48.79
C LEU A 396 15.80 7.50 47.64
N MET A 397 16.13 6.89 46.50
CA MET A 397 16.58 7.61 45.30
C MET A 397 15.39 8.22 44.56
N ASN A 398 15.61 9.40 43.97
CA ASN A 398 14.58 10.10 43.20
C ASN A 398 14.24 9.33 41.91
N MET A 399 13.00 9.49 41.42
CA MET A 399 12.44 8.82 40.23
C MET A 399 13.35 8.81 38.97
N GLY A 400 14.21 9.81 38.78
CA GLY A 400 15.13 9.87 37.63
C GLY A 400 16.38 8.98 37.73
N THR A 401 16.59 8.29 38.85
CA THR A 401 17.81 7.53 39.15
C THR A 401 17.60 6.02 38.92
N PRO A 402 18.27 5.37 37.96
CA PRO A 402 18.07 3.94 37.71
C PRO A 402 18.56 3.06 38.87
N VAL A 403 17.95 1.89 39.03
CA VAL A 403 18.22 0.90 40.10
C VAL A 403 19.67 0.40 40.07
N SER A 404 20.26 0.25 38.88
CA SER A 404 21.67 -0.16 38.69
C SER A 404 22.71 0.83 39.24
N SER A 405 22.28 1.99 39.72
CA SER A 405 23.16 2.99 40.36
C SER A 405 23.35 2.77 41.86
N CYS A 406 22.72 1.74 42.44
CA CYS A 406 22.85 1.43 43.87
C CYS A 406 24.20 0.74 44.16
N PRO A 407 25.02 1.24 45.11
CA PRO A 407 26.18 0.51 45.60
C PRO A 407 25.69 -0.71 46.42
N GLY A 408 25.91 -1.94 45.95
CA GLY A 408 25.66 -3.15 46.74
C GLY A 408 25.05 -4.36 46.01
N THR A 409 24.52 -4.20 44.79
CA THR A 409 24.03 -5.34 43.99
C THR A 409 25.10 -5.79 43.00
N GLY A 410 25.58 -7.02 43.16
CA GLY A 410 26.61 -7.63 42.32
C GLY A 410 26.29 -7.52 40.82
N LYS A 411 27.30 -7.16 40.03
CA LYS A 411 27.24 -7.18 38.57
C LYS A 411 27.11 -8.64 38.13
N SER A 412 25.94 -9.07 37.67
CA SER A 412 25.86 -10.23 36.78
C SER A 412 26.18 -9.74 35.37
N ASP A 413 27.42 -9.98 34.95
CA ASP A 413 27.90 -9.79 33.57
C ASP A 413 27.15 -10.77 32.65
N GLU A 414 26.04 -10.33 32.05
CA GLU A 414 25.55 -10.92 30.79
C GLU A 414 25.70 -9.89 29.67
N LYS A 415 26.68 -10.16 28.80
CA LYS A 415 26.83 -9.47 27.51
C LYS A 415 25.66 -9.84 26.62
N VAL A 416 24.63 -9.00 26.60
CA VAL A 416 23.57 -9.06 25.58
C VAL A 416 23.96 -8.19 24.40
N ASP A 417 24.03 -8.82 23.24
CA ASP A 417 24.47 -8.30 21.95
C ASP A 417 23.68 -7.05 21.51
N LEU A 418 24.40 -6.00 21.12
CA LEU A 418 23.86 -4.68 20.78
C LEU A 418 23.52 -4.62 19.29
N SER A 419 22.44 -5.30 18.87
CA SER A 419 21.83 -5.05 17.56
C SER A 419 20.40 -4.51 17.71
N LYS A 420 20.27 -3.20 17.42
CA LYS A 420 19.07 -2.51 16.93
C LYS A 420 17.78 -2.47 17.78
N ASP A 421 17.76 -2.79 19.06
CA ASP A 421 16.63 -2.42 19.91
C ASP A 421 16.79 -1.03 20.51
N LYS A 422 15.84 -0.13 20.19
CA LYS A 422 15.66 1.16 20.87
C LYS A 422 15.56 0.87 22.37
N LYS A 423 16.62 1.16 23.13
CA LYS A 423 16.73 0.99 24.59
C LYS A 423 15.54 1.63 25.32
N LEU A 424 14.48 0.87 25.50
CA LEU A 424 13.48 1.13 26.53
C LEU A 424 14.21 1.06 27.88
N ALA A 425 13.85 1.94 28.82
CA ALA A 425 14.32 1.75 30.18
C ALA A 425 13.80 0.39 30.67
N GLN A 426 14.69 -0.49 31.16
CA GLN A 426 14.28 -1.77 31.75
C GLN A 426 13.15 -1.51 32.76
N PHE A 427 12.09 -2.31 32.73
CA PHE A 427 10.88 -2.11 33.54
C PHE A 427 11.19 -1.87 35.02
N ASN A 428 12.21 -2.56 35.56
CA ASN A 428 12.68 -2.40 36.94
C ASN A 428 13.04 -0.96 37.32
N ASN A 429 13.46 -0.14 36.37
CA ASN A 429 13.81 1.27 36.56
C ASN A 429 12.60 2.22 36.49
N TRP A 430 11.43 1.74 36.10
CA TRP A 430 10.22 2.56 36.04
C TRP A 430 9.76 2.89 37.45
N PHE A 431 9.11 4.03 37.64
CA PHE A 431 8.57 4.41 38.93
C PHE A 431 7.08 4.07 38.96
N THR A 432 6.68 3.35 40.00
CA THR A 432 5.32 2.85 40.21
C THR A 432 4.81 3.38 41.54
N TRP A 433 3.51 3.57 41.68
CA TRP A 433 2.89 4.05 42.92
C TRP A 433 1.51 3.46 43.11
N CYS A 434 1.08 3.35 44.36
CA CYS A 434 -0.29 2.97 44.70
C CYS A 434 -1.22 4.18 44.48
N HIS A 435 -2.35 3.96 43.81
CA HIS A 435 -3.35 5.03 43.60
C HIS A 435 -4.04 5.49 44.90
N ASN A 436 -4.08 4.64 45.94
CA ASN A 436 -4.74 4.96 47.21
C ASN A 436 -3.81 5.76 48.13
N CYS A 437 -2.66 5.20 48.53
CA CYS A 437 -1.75 5.87 49.46
C CYS A 437 -0.76 6.84 48.77
N ARG A 438 -0.66 6.82 47.43
CA ARG A 438 0.26 7.65 46.62
C ARG A 438 1.75 7.44 46.91
N HIS A 439 2.10 6.43 47.72
CA HIS A 439 3.46 5.99 47.92
C HIS A 439 3.91 5.06 46.81
N GLY A 440 5.22 5.05 46.53
CA GLY A 440 5.76 4.33 45.40
C GLY A 440 7.26 4.24 45.37
N GLY A 441 7.78 3.70 44.28
CA GLY A 441 9.21 3.52 44.07
C GLY A 441 9.53 2.84 42.75
N HIS A 442 10.80 2.49 42.58
CA HIS A 442 11.24 1.74 41.42
C HIS A 442 10.50 0.40 41.36
N ALA A 443 9.98 0.05 40.18
CA ALA A 443 9.16 -1.13 39.96
C ALA A 443 9.85 -2.41 40.46
N GLY A 444 11.17 -2.53 40.23
CA GLY A 444 11.94 -3.68 40.71
C GLY A 444 11.97 -3.79 42.24
N HIS A 445 12.13 -2.67 42.93
CA HIS A 445 12.10 -2.62 44.41
C HIS A 445 10.70 -2.90 44.95
N MET A 446 9.67 -2.31 44.35
CA MET A 446 8.28 -2.54 44.78
C MET A 446 7.86 -4.00 44.56
N LEU A 447 8.20 -4.59 43.40
CA LEU A 447 7.96 -6.00 43.12
C LEU A 447 8.69 -6.91 44.12
N SER A 448 9.95 -6.59 44.45
CA SER A 448 10.73 -7.35 45.44
C SER A 448 10.10 -7.30 46.83
N TRP A 449 9.68 -6.12 47.29
CA TRP A 449 9.04 -5.94 48.60
C TRP A 449 7.75 -6.75 48.72
N PHE A 450 6.90 -6.65 47.71
CA PHE A 450 5.58 -7.25 47.72
C PHE A 450 5.55 -8.77 47.48
N ARG A 451 6.70 -9.42 47.24
CA ARG A 451 6.81 -10.88 47.30
C ARG A 451 6.52 -11.42 48.69
N ASP A 452 7.04 -10.72 49.70
CA ASP A 452 7.00 -11.18 51.09
C ASP A 452 6.08 -10.32 51.97
N HIS A 453 5.54 -9.21 51.44
CA HIS A 453 4.75 -8.24 52.19
C HIS A 453 3.45 -7.87 51.46
N THR A 454 2.38 -7.63 52.20
CA THR A 454 1.09 -7.15 51.64
C THR A 454 0.83 -5.67 51.88
N GLU A 455 1.59 -5.05 52.78
CA GLU A 455 1.42 -3.66 53.23
C GLU A 455 2.48 -2.72 52.64
N CYS A 456 2.16 -1.43 52.61
CA CYS A 456 3.03 -0.39 52.08
C CYS A 456 4.37 -0.31 52.84
N PRO A 457 5.51 -0.18 52.14
CA PRO A 457 6.83 -0.06 52.79
C PRO A 457 7.05 1.27 53.52
N VAL A 458 6.14 2.24 53.39
CA VAL A 458 6.25 3.53 54.08
C VAL A 458 5.77 3.41 55.51
N SER A 459 6.63 3.77 56.46
CA SER A 459 6.34 3.74 57.89
C SER A 459 5.00 4.43 58.22
N ALA A 460 4.21 3.80 59.10
CA ALA A 460 2.87 4.23 59.52
C ALA A 460 1.79 4.23 58.42
N CYS A 461 2.09 3.74 57.21
CA CYS A 461 1.08 3.51 56.19
C CYS A 461 0.53 2.08 56.27
N THR A 462 -0.74 1.92 56.65
CA THR A 462 -1.43 0.62 56.74
C THR A 462 -2.11 0.18 55.43
N CYS A 463 -1.75 0.82 54.31
CA CYS A 463 -2.35 0.54 53.01
C CYS A 463 -1.92 -0.84 52.49
N LYS A 464 -2.88 -1.73 52.24
CA LYS A 464 -2.66 -3.05 51.64
C LYS A 464 -2.52 -2.96 50.11
N CYS A 465 -1.46 -2.30 49.64
CA CYS A 465 -1.28 -1.91 48.25
C CYS A 465 -1.50 -3.04 47.23
N MET A 466 -1.02 -4.26 47.52
CA MET A 466 -1.15 -5.40 46.61
C MET A 466 -2.57 -5.97 46.52
N GLN A 467 -3.33 -5.91 47.61
CA GLN A 467 -4.71 -6.41 47.61
C GLN A 467 -5.65 -5.47 46.85
N LEU A 468 -5.26 -4.20 46.73
CA LEU A 468 -5.96 -3.18 45.94
C LEU A 468 -5.61 -3.27 44.45
N ASP A 469 -4.54 -3.98 44.09
CA ASP A 469 -4.18 -4.28 42.70
C ASP A 469 -4.94 -5.53 42.24
N THR A 470 -6.21 -5.36 41.88
CA THR A 470 -7.10 -6.42 41.38
C THR A 470 -6.53 -7.17 40.16
N THR A 471 -5.56 -6.59 39.46
CA THR A 471 -4.87 -7.19 38.30
C THR A 471 -3.66 -8.04 38.66
N GLY A 472 -3.05 -7.84 39.83
CA GLY A 472 -1.88 -8.61 40.29
C GLY A 472 -2.21 -10.04 40.75
N ASN A 473 -3.48 -10.34 41.03
CA ASN A 473 -3.94 -11.66 41.47
C ASN A 473 -4.24 -12.65 40.32
N LEU A 474 -4.16 -12.22 39.07
CA LEU A 474 -4.29 -13.09 37.91
C LEU A 474 -2.91 -13.65 37.56
N VAL A 475 -2.55 -14.77 38.20
CA VAL A 475 -1.42 -15.60 37.75
C VAL A 475 -1.72 -16.04 36.31
N PRO A 476 -0.82 -15.83 35.33
CA PRO A 476 -0.96 -16.44 34.02
C PRO A 476 -1.00 -17.95 34.24
N SER A 477 -2.08 -18.62 33.83
CA SER A 477 -2.08 -20.07 33.74
C SER A 477 -0.95 -20.46 32.81
N ASP A 478 0.12 -21.04 33.37
CA ASP A 478 1.19 -21.64 32.58
C ASP A 478 0.56 -22.58 31.55
N SER A 479 0.94 -22.34 30.30
CA SER A 479 0.59 -23.12 29.13
C SER A 479 0.96 -24.59 29.34
N ALA A 480 -0.06 -25.45 29.38
CA ALA A 480 0.03 -26.87 29.05
C ALA A 480 -0.26 -27.06 27.55
#